data_AF-A0A961T5I6-F1
#
_entry.id   AF-A0A961T5I6-F1
#
_cell.length_a   1.000
_cell.length_b   1.000
_cell.length_c   1.000
_cell.angle_alpha   90.00
_cell.angle_beta   90.00
_cell.angle_gamma   90.00
#
_symmetry.space_group_name_H-M   'P 1'
#
loop_
_entity.id
_entity.type
_entity.pdbx_description
1 polymer ?
#
loop_
_entity_poly.entity_id
_entity_poly.type
_entity_poly.pdbx_seq_one_letter_code
_entity_poly.pdbx_strand_id
1 'polypeptide(L)'
;MPSIDFTLPHWAYWIGLIVFPLIAMVLSRRGRSGSNRYSNPLAYFILVTGGIVGLHRFYLKSLLGLIFIPIFGFILYANSAANEARSALSDASNLVRIAQRTIEREEPRMKSAQADIAKLEEEVKTAEEGSFAQKAAERRIERARGTIKTGEERLAKARTDLEASEPVAQSAQADRAFWNSAAAYAFYTILALMAIDALLLPMLVRRANSQITDEPVSEAEKAVKELEARERKEDEEFVSTGWTGAIDRLSLYCGEFVSYWAVIAVFVYYFEVISRYVFNSPTNWAHEGMYLMFGMQYLIAGAYAMLTESHVRVDVLYANMSDRRKAIVNLLTSVFFFIFAGTLLVTCYIFAFDAIAVPSGNSVVSDWARGQTGFFEMLGRITLAEWTNPNVRWGEISFNEWEVPLWPMKWVMVIGALLLILQGISRMAQDLRTVVREA
;
A
#
# COMPACT_ATOMS: atom_id res chain seq x y z
N MET A 1 22.53 -1.77 1.65
CA MET A 1 21.94 -1.98 0.30
C MET A 1 21.44 -0.66 -0.24
N PRO A 2 21.37 -0.46 -1.57
CA PRO A 2 20.70 0.72 -2.12
C PRO A 2 19.23 0.69 -1.64
N SER A 3 18.82 1.69 -0.86
CA SER A 3 17.42 1.90 -0.52
C SER A 3 16.72 2.53 -1.71
N ILE A 4 15.58 1.98 -2.11
CA ILE A 4 14.74 2.60 -3.13
C ILE A 4 13.86 3.62 -2.40
N ASP A 5 14.29 4.87 -2.36
CA ASP A 5 13.45 5.97 -1.91
C ASP A 5 12.53 6.37 -3.07
N PHE A 6 11.40 5.68 -3.17
CA PHE A 6 10.38 5.94 -4.19
C PHE A 6 9.00 6.05 -3.54
N THR A 7 8.51 7.28 -3.52
CA THR A 7 7.10 7.56 -3.22
C THR A 7 6.37 7.77 -4.55
N LEU A 8 5.28 7.03 -4.78
CA LEU A 8 4.47 7.18 -5.98
C LEU A 8 3.79 8.56 -5.98
N PRO A 9 4.03 9.42 -6.98
CA PRO A 9 3.33 10.69 -7.07
C PRO A 9 1.82 10.47 -7.20
N HIS A 10 1.01 11.27 -6.51
CA HIS A 10 -0.46 11.10 -6.52
C HIS A 10 -1.05 11.14 -7.93
N TRP A 11 -0.57 12.04 -8.79
CA TRP A 11 -1.03 12.12 -10.17
C TRP A 11 -0.75 10.82 -10.94
N ALA A 12 0.38 10.15 -10.68
CA ALA A 12 0.76 8.91 -11.37
C ALA A 12 -0.14 7.75 -10.93
N TYR A 13 -0.53 7.71 -9.65
CA TYR A 13 -1.54 6.77 -9.15
C TYR A 13 -2.87 6.95 -9.90
N TRP A 14 -3.38 8.18 -9.97
CA TRP A 14 -4.66 8.48 -10.62
C TRP A 14 -4.64 8.20 -12.12
N ILE A 15 -3.58 8.61 -12.82
CA ILE A 15 -3.40 8.29 -14.24
C ILE A 15 -3.31 6.77 -14.44
N GLY A 16 -2.59 6.07 -13.56
CA GLY A 16 -2.48 4.61 -13.60
C GLY A 16 -3.86 3.93 -13.53
N LEU A 17 -4.71 4.35 -12.59
CA LEU A 17 -6.06 3.80 -12.43
C LEU A 17 -6.99 4.06 -13.63
N ILE A 18 -6.70 5.05 -14.46
CA ILE A 18 -7.52 5.37 -15.64
C ILE A 18 -6.94 4.74 -16.90
N VAL A 19 -5.66 5.01 -17.16
CA VAL A 19 -5.00 4.63 -18.42
C VAL A 19 -4.77 3.14 -18.51
N PHE A 20 -4.36 2.49 -17.41
CA PHE A 20 -4.05 1.06 -17.44
C PHE A 20 -5.28 0.22 -17.81
N PRO A 21 -6.46 0.37 -17.18
CA PRO A 21 -7.65 -0.40 -17.56
C PRO A 21 -8.10 -0.14 -18.99
N LEU A 22 -8.04 1.11 -19.48
CA LEU A 22 -8.40 1.42 -20.87
C LEU A 22 -7.49 0.69 -21.87
N ILE A 23 -6.18 0.70 -21.62
CA ILE A 23 -5.22 -0.07 -22.43
C ILE A 23 -5.52 -1.56 -22.32
N ALA A 24 -5.74 -2.07 -21.11
CA ALA A 24 -6.01 -3.48 -20.86
C ALA A 24 -7.28 -3.96 -21.58
N MET A 25 -8.35 -3.18 -21.57
CA MET A 25 -9.58 -3.45 -22.33
C MET A 25 -9.35 -3.47 -23.84
N VAL A 26 -8.61 -2.50 -24.37
CA VAL A 26 -8.28 -2.47 -25.81
C VAL A 26 -7.45 -3.70 -26.19
N LEU A 27 -6.54 -4.14 -25.32
CA LEU A 27 -5.72 -5.32 -25.53
C LEU A 27 -6.51 -6.63 -25.38
N SER A 28 -7.41 -6.73 -24.41
CA SER A 28 -8.21 -7.94 -24.15
C SER A 28 -9.21 -8.22 -25.26
N ARG A 29 -9.73 -7.17 -25.90
CA ARG A 29 -10.65 -7.25 -27.05
C ARG A 29 -9.95 -7.56 -28.37
N ARG A 30 -8.62 -7.48 -28.43
CA ARG A 30 -7.87 -7.94 -29.62
C ARG A 30 -7.83 -9.47 -29.60
N GLY A 31 -8.31 -10.09 -30.68
CA GLY A 31 -8.23 -11.54 -30.84
C GLY A 31 -6.77 -12.01 -30.70
N ARG A 32 -6.51 -12.95 -29.78
CA ARG A 32 -5.19 -13.57 -29.62
C ARG A 32 -4.83 -14.25 -30.94
N SER A 33 -3.72 -13.85 -31.58
CA SER A 33 -3.22 -14.61 -32.72
C SER A 33 -2.83 -16.00 -32.23
N GLY A 34 -3.39 -17.06 -32.82
CA GLY A 34 -3.29 -18.44 -32.34
C GLY A 34 -1.88 -19.07 -32.37
N SER A 35 -0.80 -18.30 -32.51
CA SER A 35 0.56 -18.84 -32.44
C SER A 35 1.02 -18.94 -30.99
N ASN A 36 1.24 -20.16 -30.49
CA ASN A 36 1.82 -20.45 -29.18
C ASN A 36 3.33 -20.11 -29.07
N ARG A 37 3.78 -19.07 -29.79
CA ARG A 37 5.18 -18.68 -29.88
C ARG A 37 5.56 -17.68 -28.79
N TYR A 38 6.75 -17.86 -28.24
CA TYR A 38 7.36 -16.94 -27.30
C TYR A 38 7.69 -15.62 -28.00
N SER A 39 7.44 -14.49 -27.32
CA SER A 39 7.72 -13.16 -27.88
C SER A 39 8.85 -12.47 -27.11
N ASN A 40 9.73 -11.77 -27.83
CA ASN A 40 10.79 -10.98 -27.22
C ASN A 40 10.24 -9.90 -26.26
N PRO A 41 9.22 -9.10 -26.63
CA PRO A 41 8.70 -8.08 -25.74
C PRO A 41 8.19 -8.66 -24.41
N LEU A 42 7.47 -9.78 -24.46
CA LEU A 42 6.98 -10.45 -23.26
C LEU A 42 8.13 -11.05 -22.43
N ALA A 43 9.13 -11.64 -23.08
CA ALA A 43 10.30 -12.15 -22.38
C ALA A 43 11.05 -11.03 -21.63
N TYR A 44 11.27 -9.87 -22.25
CA TYR A 44 11.90 -8.72 -21.59
C TYR A 44 11.04 -8.16 -20.47
N PHE A 45 9.72 -8.09 -20.66
CA PHE A 45 8.79 -7.70 -19.62
C PHE A 45 8.87 -8.63 -18.39
N ILE A 46 8.91 -9.94 -18.62
CA ILE A 46 9.06 -10.95 -17.56
C ILE A 46 10.46 -10.87 -16.93
N LEU A 47 11.51 -10.54 -17.69
CA LEU A 47 12.84 -10.32 -17.13
C LEU A 47 12.82 -9.13 -16.15
N VAL A 48 12.21 -8.01 -16.54
CA VAL A 48 12.14 -6.81 -15.70
C VAL A 48 11.28 -7.04 -14.46
N THR A 49 10.12 -7.69 -14.62
CA THR A 49 9.17 -7.90 -13.51
C THR A 49 9.55 -9.09 -12.64
N GLY A 50 9.98 -10.20 -13.22
CA GLY A 50 10.18 -11.48 -12.55
C GLY A 50 11.61 -12.01 -12.55
N GLY A 51 12.57 -11.26 -13.11
CA GLY A 51 13.91 -11.79 -13.36
C GLY A 51 14.72 -12.07 -12.10
N ILE A 52 14.43 -11.38 -11.00
CA ILE A 52 15.07 -11.61 -9.70
C ILE A 52 14.83 -13.04 -9.19
N VAL A 53 13.70 -13.64 -9.55
CA VAL A 53 13.32 -15.02 -9.20
C VAL A 53 13.50 -15.98 -10.39
N GLY A 54 14.06 -15.50 -11.51
CA GLY A 54 14.34 -16.32 -12.69
C GLY A 54 13.11 -16.61 -13.57
N LEU A 55 12.01 -15.86 -13.44
CA LEU A 55 10.76 -16.14 -14.18
C LEU A 55 10.92 -16.09 -15.70
N HIS A 56 11.84 -15.28 -16.22
CA HIS A 56 12.12 -15.19 -17.66
C HIS A 56 12.73 -16.48 -18.23
N ARG A 57 13.44 -17.26 -17.40
CA ARG A 57 13.94 -18.59 -17.78
C ARG A 57 12.83 -19.63 -17.76
N PHE A 58 11.95 -19.59 -16.75
CA PHE A 58 10.78 -20.48 -16.70
C PHE A 58 9.77 -20.21 -17.81
N TYR A 59 9.59 -18.94 -18.20
CA TYR A 59 8.80 -18.57 -19.39
C TYR A 59 9.26 -19.33 -20.64
N LEU A 60 10.58 -19.50 -20.80
CA LEU A 60 11.19 -20.26 -21.90
C LEU A 60 11.37 -21.76 -21.58
N LYS A 61 10.66 -22.28 -20.56
CA LYS A 61 10.73 -23.67 -20.07
C LYS A 61 12.14 -24.14 -19.69
N SER A 62 13.02 -23.23 -19.27
CA SER A 62 14.38 -23.55 -18.83
C SER A 62 14.47 -23.67 -17.30
N LEU A 63 14.97 -24.82 -16.81
CA LEU A 63 15.21 -25.06 -15.38
C LEU A 63 16.36 -24.22 -14.80
N LEU A 64 17.16 -23.54 -15.63
CA LEU A 64 18.21 -22.62 -15.15
C LEU A 64 17.66 -21.46 -14.32
N GLY A 65 16.35 -21.17 -14.44
CA GLY A 65 15.66 -20.24 -13.55
C GLY A 65 15.76 -20.62 -12.07
N LEU A 66 15.94 -21.91 -11.74
CA LEU A 66 16.09 -22.39 -10.36
C LEU A 66 17.33 -21.84 -9.65
N ILE A 67 18.36 -21.39 -10.38
CA ILE A 67 19.57 -20.79 -9.79
C ILE A 67 19.25 -19.47 -9.08
N PHE A 68 18.24 -18.74 -9.55
CA PHE A 68 17.85 -17.44 -8.98
C PHE A 68 17.19 -17.60 -7.61
N ILE A 69 16.43 -18.68 -7.40
CA ILE A 69 15.65 -18.92 -6.18
C ILE A 69 16.51 -18.97 -4.89
N PRO A 70 17.59 -19.78 -4.79
CA PRO A 70 18.40 -19.83 -3.58
C PRO A 70 19.16 -18.51 -3.34
N ILE A 71 19.60 -17.82 -4.39
CA ILE A 71 20.27 -16.52 -4.25
C ILE A 71 19.27 -15.49 -3.73
N PHE A 72 18.05 -15.47 -4.27
CA PHE A 72 16.97 -14.63 -3.82
C PHE A 72 16.59 -14.93 -2.36
N GLY A 73 16.41 -16.21 -2.02
CA GLY A 73 16.13 -16.65 -0.66
C GLY A 73 17.22 -16.24 0.34
N PHE A 74 18.50 -16.30 -0.08
CA PHE A 74 19.60 -15.79 0.73
C PHE A 74 19.54 -14.28 0.94
N ILE A 75 19.16 -13.49 -0.08
CA ILE A 75 18.92 -12.05 0.10
C ILE A 75 17.85 -11.79 1.16
N LEU A 76 16.73 -12.53 1.10
CA LEU A 76 15.64 -12.37 2.08
C LEU A 76 16.13 -12.70 3.49
N TYR A 77 16.84 -13.81 3.64
CA TYR A 77 17.42 -14.23 4.92
C TYR A 77 18.42 -13.20 5.47
N ALA A 78 19.36 -12.75 4.63
CA ALA A 78 20.37 -11.77 5.02
C ALA A 78 19.73 -10.42 5.41
N ASN A 79 18.67 -9.99 4.73
CA ASN A 79 17.91 -8.79 5.13
C ASN A 79 17.18 -8.98 6.47
N SER A 80 16.58 -10.15 6.71
CA SER A 80 15.99 -10.47 8.01
C SER A 80 17.02 -10.40 9.13
N ALA A 81 18.17 -11.04 8.94
CA ALA A 81 19.27 -11.02 9.91
C ALA A 81 19.87 -9.62 10.12
N ALA A 82 19.97 -8.81 9.07
CA ALA A 82 20.39 -7.41 9.17
C ALA A 82 19.40 -6.56 9.98
N ASN A 83 18.10 -6.86 9.89
CA ASN A 83 17.06 -6.18 10.66
C ASN A 83 17.09 -6.58 12.14
N GLU A 84 17.30 -7.86 12.46
CA GLU A 84 17.51 -8.31 13.84
C GLU A 84 18.75 -7.63 14.46
N ALA A 85 19.87 -7.60 13.73
CA ALA A 85 21.08 -6.92 14.17
C ALA A 85 20.88 -5.39 14.33
N ARG A 86 20.03 -4.77 13.51
CA ARG A 86 19.66 -3.35 13.66
C ARG A 86 18.89 -3.10 14.96
N SER A 87 17.93 -3.95 15.31
CA SER A 87 17.18 -3.83 16.57
C SER A 87 18.12 -4.00 17.77
N ALA A 88 18.95 -5.04 17.77
CA ALA A 88 19.95 -5.27 18.82
C ALA A 88 20.92 -4.09 18.97
N LEU A 89 21.41 -3.55 17.84
CA LEU A 89 22.28 -2.37 17.83
C LEU A 89 21.56 -1.14 18.41
N SER A 90 20.29 -0.92 18.06
CA SER A 90 19.50 0.22 18.55
C SER A 90 19.32 0.16 20.06
N ASP A 91 18.99 -1.02 20.59
CA ASP A 91 18.79 -1.25 22.02
C ASP A 91 20.09 -1.05 22.80
N ALA A 92 21.18 -1.69 22.36
CA ALA A 92 22.49 -1.58 23.00
C ALA A 92 23.06 -0.15 22.92
N SER A 93 22.95 0.51 21.76
CA SER A 93 23.38 1.90 21.59
C SER A 93 22.59 2.88 22.46
N ASN A 94 21.30 2.60 22.70
CA ASN A 94 20.49 3.41 23.60
C ASN A 94 20.98 3.28 25.06
N LEU A 95 21.31 2.07 25.51
CA LEU A 95 21.87 1.83 26.85
C LEU A 95 23.23 2.51 27.02
N VAL A 96 24.14 2.34 26.05
CA VAL A 96 25.44 3.04 26.02
C VAL A 96 25.24 4.55 26.13
N ARG A 97 24.34 5.12 25.31
CA ARG A 97 24.03 6.56 25.33
C ARG A 97 23.50 7.04 26.68
N ILE A 98 22.63 6.27 27.33
CA ILE A 98 22.08 6.61 28.65
C ILE A 98 23.18 6.57 29.71
N ALA A 99 23.99 5.52 29.72
CA ALA A 99 25.11 5.36 30.64
C ALA A 99 26.14 6.49 30.50
N GLN A 100 26.55 6.79 29.25
CA GLN A 100 27.48 7.88 28.93
C GLN A 100 26.97 9.22 29.45
N ARG A 101 25.70 9.57 29.17
CA ARG A 101 25.09 10.81 29.66
C ARG A 101 25.04 10.90 31.18
N THR A 102 24.78 9.78 31.87
CA THR A 102 24.82 9.76 33.34
C THR A 102 26.25 10.00 33.83
N ILE A 103 27.28 9.40 33.22
CA ILE A 103 28.68 9.63 33.59
C ILE A 103 29.07 11.09 33.37
N GLU A 104 28.81 11.63 32.17
CA GLU A 104 29.08 13.02 31.79
C GLU A 104 28.41 14.03 32.73
N ARG A 105 27.23 13.72 33.26
CA ARG A 105 26.48 14.60 34.18
C ARG A 105 26.92 14.47 35.63
N GLU A 106 27.06 13.25 36.13
CA GLU A 106 27.30 13.01 37.56
C GLU A 106 28.79 13.23 37.92
N GLU A 107 29.74 12.87 37.05
CA GLU A 107 31.17 13.03 37.34
C GLU A 107 31.60 14.48 37.68
N PRO A 108 31.22 15.53 36.93
CA PRO A 108 31.55 16.90 37.31
C PRO A 108 30.80 17.37 38.57
N ARG A 109 29.55 16.95 38.77
CA ARG A 109 28.74 17.29 39.95
C ARG A 109 29.32 16.70 41.24
N MET A 110 29.87 15.50 41.13
CA MET A 110 30.61 14.82 42.19
C MET A 110 31.89 15.57 42.54
N LYS A 111 32.70 15.91 41.51
CA LYS A 111 33.93 16.68 41.70
C LYS A 111 33.66 18.05 42.35
N SER A 112 32.60 18.75 41.94
CA SER A 112 32.23 20.03 42.56
C SER A 112 31.78 19.87 44.02
N ALA A 113 30.92 18.88 44.31
CA ALA A 113 30.47 18.62 45.68
C ALA A 113 31.64 18.25 46.61
N GLN A 114 32.62 17.51 46.09
CA GLN A 114 33.82 17.13 46.83
C GLN A 114 34.75 18.31 47.10
N ALA A 115 34.89 19.23 46.14
CA ALA A 115 35.62 20.48 46.32
C ALA A 115 34.93 21.42 47.34
N ASP A 116 33.60 21.45 47.36
CA ASP A 116 32.82 22.27 48.29
C ASP A 116 32.93 21.77 49.73
N ILE A 117 33.02 20.45 49.97
CA ILE A 117 33.19 19.89 51.32
C ILE A 117 34.46 20.44 51.99
N ALA A 118 35.58 20.51 51.27
CA ALA A 118 36.84 21.01 51.83
C ALA A 118 36.71 22.46 52.32
N LYS A 119 36.01 23.31 51.56
CA LYS A 119 35.73 24.70 51.94
C LYS A 119 34.78 24.78 53.13
N LEU A 120 33.70 23.99 53.11
CA LEU A 120 32.71 23.97 54.18
C LEU A 120 33.30 23.43 55.50
N GLU A 121 34.24 22.48 55.46
CA GLU A 121 34.95 21.97 56.65
C GLU A 121 35.87 23.04 57.27
N GLU A 122 36.44 23.94 56.45
CA GLU A 122 37.20 25.10 56.93
C GLU A 122 36.27 26.18 57.53
N GLU A 123 35.11 26.42 56.93
CA GLU A 123 34.06 27.30 57.49
C GLU A 123 33.56 26.80 58.85
N VAL A 124 33.39 25.48 59.03
CA VAL A 124 33.01 24.90 60.32
C VAL A 124 34.10 25.09 61.37
N LYS A 125 35.38 24.97 61.01
CA LYS A 125 36.50 25.16 61.94
C LYS A 125 36.70 26.61 62.39
N THR A 126 36.32 27.56 61.55
CA THR A 126 36.50 29.00 61.80
C THR A 126 35.28 29.66 62.45
N ALA A 127 34.12 29.00 62.43
CA ALA A 127 32.88 29.48 63.04
C ALA A 127 32.85 29.31 64.57
N GLU A 128 32.19 30.24 65.26
CA GLU A 128 31.96 30.14 66.72
C GLU A 128 31.11 28.91 67.08
N GLU A 129 31.50 28.23 68.15
CA GLU A 129 30.89 26.98 68.60
C GLU A 129 29.41 27.17 68.99
N GLY A 130 28.52 26.39 68.38
CA GLY A 130 27.07 26.46 68.57
C GLY A 130 26.36 27.51 67.71
N SER A 131 27.09 28.29 66.90
CA SER A 131 26.52 29.34 66.05
C SER A 131 25.62 28.81 64.92
N PHE A 132 24.72 29.67 64.43
CA PHE A 132 23.89 29.35 63.27
C PHE A 132 24.73 29.07 62.01
N ALA A 133 25.86 29.77 61.85
CA ALA A 133 26.79 29.58 60.73
C ALA A 133 27.41 28.17 60.74
N GLN A 134 27.86 27.69 61.90
CA GLN A 134 28.39 26.33 62.06
C GLN A 134 27.34 25.28 61.70
N LYS A 135 26.13 25.36 62.28
CA LYS A 135 25.04 24.40 62.00
C LYS A 135 24.59 24.41 60.53
N ALA A 136 24.62 25.59 59.88
CA ALA A 136 24.28 25.72 58.47
C ALA A 136 25.35 25.09 57.56
N ALA A 137 26.63 25.27 57.88
CA ALA A 137 27.75 24.65 57.16
C ALA A 137 27.75 23.13 57.34
N GLU A 138 27.51 22.61 58.55
CA GLU A 138 27.35 21.17 58.82
C GLU A 138 26.22 20.54 57.98
N ARG A 139 25.04 21.18 57.90
CA ARG A 139 23.93 20.72 57.03
C ARG A 139 24.26 20.77 55.54
N ARG A 140 25.15 21.68 55.10
CA ARG A 140 25.62 21.74 53.71
C ARG A 140 26.60 20.61 53.42
N ILE A 141 27.50 20.30 54.36
CA ILE A 141 28.40 19.15 54.29
C ILE A 141 27.59 17.85 54.19
N GLU A 142 26.57 17.67 55.02
CA GLU A 142 25.71 16.48 54.98
C GLU A 142 25.03 16.31 53.62
N ARG A 143 24.49 17.40 53.05
CA ARG A 143 23.89 17.38 51.69
C ARG A 143 24.92 17.11 50.58
N ALA A 144 26.11 17.67 50.70
CA ALA A 144 27.20 17.41 49.77
C ALA A 144 27.63 15.93 49.83
N ARG A 145 27.80 15.36 51.03
CA ARG A 145 28.09 13.93 51.24
C ARG A 145 26.97 13.03 50.71
N GLY A 146 25.71 13.39 50.90
CA GLY A 146 24.56 12.67 50.33
C GLY A 146 24.53 12.71 48.79
N THR A 147 24.87 13.86 48.20
CA THR A 147 25.06 14.00 46.75
C THR A 147 26.18 13.10 46.26
N ILE A 148 27.30 13.04 46.99
CA ILE A 148 28.45 12.18 46.69
C ILE A 148 28.04 10.72 46.65
N LYS A 149 27.46 10.22 47.75
CA LYS A 149 27.04 8.82 47.84
C LYS A 149 26.08 8.41 46.71
N THR A 150 25.06 9.23 46.46
CA THR A 150 24.05 8.94 45.43
C THR A 150 24.66 9.00 44.03
N GLY A 151 25.60 9.92 43.78
CA GLY A 151 26.31 10.02 42.52
C GLY A 151 27.28 8.87 42.28
N GLU A 152 27.97 8.39 43.31
CA GLU A 152 28.82 7.18 43.25
C GLU A 152 28.03 5.94 42.87
N GLU A 153 26.87 5.71 43.52
CA GLU A 153 25.98 4.59 43.18
C GLU A 153 25.52 4.65 41.72
N ARG A 154 25.15 5.84 41.24
CA ARG A 154 24.73 6.07 39.85
C ARG A 154 25.88 5.89 38.86
N LEU A 155 27.09 6.36 39.19
CA LEU A 155 28.28 6.20 38.36
C LEU A 155 28.72 4.74 38.29
N ALA A 156 28.70 4.02 39.41
CA ALA A 156 29.03 2.59 39.45
C ALA A 156 28.07 1.80 38.56
N LYS A 157 26.75 2.07 38.68
CA LYS A 157 25.75 1.47 37.81
C LYS A 157 25.98 1.83 36.34
N ALA A 158 26.14 3.11 36.02
CA ALA A 158 26.35 3.56 34.64
C ALA A 158 27.60 2.96 34.01
N ARG A 159 28.71 2.84 34.74
CA ARG A 159 29.94 2.19 34.24
C ARG A 159 29.73 0.71 33.99
N THR A 160 29.02 0.01 34.89
CA THR A 160 28.67 -1.41 34.71
C THR A 160 27.78 -1.60 33.47
N ASP A 161 26.75 -0.76 33.33
CA ASP A 161 25.84 -0.78 32.18
C ASP A 161 26.59 -0.49 30.87
N LEU A 162 27.55 0.44 30.89
CA LEU A 162 28.41 0.77 29.75
C LEU A 162 29.31 -0.40 29.36
N GLU A 163 30.04 -0.97 30.32
CA GLU A 163 30.95 -2.10 30.11
C GLU A 163 30.22 -3.34 29.59
N ALA A 164 28.98 -3.56 30.03
CA ALA A 164 28.13 -4.65 29.53
C ALA A 164 27.55 -4.37 28.14
N SER A 165 27.14 -3.13 27.85
CA SER A 165 26.37 -2.80 26.63
C SER A 165 27.25 -2.43 25.44
N GLU A 166 28.43 -1.88 25.67
CA GLU A 166 29.37 -1.46 24.61
C GLU A 166 29.85 -2.60 23.71
N PRO A 167 30.32 -3.77 24.22
CA PRO A 167 30.71 -4.88 23.36
C PRO A 167 29.51 -5.45 22.57
N VAL A 168 28.31 -5.43 23.16
CA VAL A 168 27.08 -5.86 22.49
C VAL A 168 26.75 -4.93 21.33
N ALA A 169 26.85 -3.60 21.53
CA ALA A 169 26.63 -2.63 20.47
C ALA A 169 27.65 -2.81 19.33
N GLN A 170 28.93 -3.02 19.66
CA GLN A 170 29.97 -3.24 18.64
C GLN A 170 29.76 -4.55 17.85
N SER A 171 29.40 -5.65 18.53
CA SER A 171 29.07 -6.92 17.87
C SER A 171 27.87 -6.76 16.95
N ALA A 172 26.76 -6.18 17.44
CA ALA A 172 25.56 -5.95 16.64
C ALA A 172 25.81 -5.02 15.45
N GLN A 173 26.72 -4.05 15.58
CA GLN A 173 27.16 -3.20 14.48
C GLN A 173 27.92 -4.00 13.41
N ALA A 174 28.83 -4.88 13.83
CA ALA A 174 29.61 -5.73 12.93
C ALA A 174 28.70 -6.74 12.21
N ASP A 175 27.79 -7.40 12.93
CA ASP A 175 26.80 -8.33 12.38
C ASP A 175 25.91 -7.64 11.34
N ARG A 176 25.39 -6.45 11.68
CA ARG A 176 24.60 -5.65 10.75
C ARG A 176 25.41 -5.30 9.49
N ALA A 177 26.68 -4.93 9.62
CA ALA A 177 27.52 -4.60 8.47
C ALA A 177 27.80 -5.81 7.58
N PHE A 178 28.05 -6.97 8.19
CA PHE A 178 28.23 -8.24 7.50
C PHE A 178 26.98 -8.62 6.69
N TRP A 179 25.80 -8.68 7.34
CA TRP A 179 24.56 -9.08 6.68
C TRP A 179 24.16 -8.11 5.56
N ASN A 180 24.36 -6.81 5.75
CA ASN A 180 24.13 -5.83 4.69
C ASN A 180 25.04 -6.03 3.47
N SER A 181 26.31 -6.38 3.71
CA SER A 181 27.28 -6.63 2.64
C SER A 181 26.97 -7.95 1.92
N ALA A 182 26.67 -9.00 2.68
CA ALA A 182 26.28 -10.32 2.16
C ALA A 182 25.04 -10.22 1.26
N ALA A 183 23.99 -9.53 1.75
CA ALA A 183 22.78 -9.28 0.97
C ALA A 183 23.11 -8.49 -0.31
N ALA A 184 23.97 -7.45 -0.22
CA ALA A 184 24.34 -6.63 -1.37
C ALA A 184 25.09 -7.43 -2.45
N TYR A 185 26.05 -8.29 -2.07
CA TYR A 185 26.76 -9.13 -3.03
C TYR A 185 25.85 -10.16 -3.70
N ALA A 186 24.94 -10.77 -2.94
CA ALA A 186 23.94 -11.68 -3.51
C ALA A 186 23.00 -10.95 -4.49
N PHE A 187 22.58 -9.73 -4.14
CA PHE A 187 21.79 -8.88 -5.03
C PHE A 187 22.53 -8.52 -6.32
N TYR A 188 23.80 -8.10 -6.24
CA TYR A 188 24.62 -7.83 -7.43
C TYR A 188 24.84 -9.08 -8.28
N THR A 189 24.91 -10.25 -7.66
CA THR A 189 24.99 -11.54 -8.37
C THR A 189 23.73 -11.76 -9.20
N ILE A 190 22.53 -11.55 -8.63
CA ILE A 190 21.28 -11.63 -9.38
C ILE A 190 21.24 -10.61 -10.52
N LEU A 191 21.62 -9.36 -10.27
CA LEU A 191 21.64 -8.33 -11.31
C LEU A 191 22.59 -8.69 -12.46
N ALA A 192 23.76 -9.26 -12.15
CA ALA A 192 24.69 -9.74 -13.16
C ALA A 192 24.08 -10.88 -13.99
N LEU A 193 23.43 -11.85 -13.35
CA LEU A 193 22.72 -12.94 -14.05
C LEU A 193 21.58 -12.41 -14.92
N MET A 194 20.80 -11.45 -14.44
CA MET A 194 19.74 -10.80 -15.21
C MET A 194 20.29 -10.02 -16.40
N ALA A 195 21.42 -9.32 -16.24
CA ALA A 195 22.05 -8.58 -17.33
C ALA A 195 22.58 -9.52 -18.42
N ILE A 196 23.20 -10.64 -18.03
CA ILE A 196 23.61 -11.70 -18.95
C ILE A 196 22.39 -12.23 -19.71
N ASP A 197 21.31 -12.51 -18.99
CA ASP A 197 20.08 -13.03 -19.59
C ASP A 197 19.38 -12.02 -20.51
N ALA A 198 19.45 -10.71 -20.19
CA ALA A 198 18.95 -9.64 -21.06
C ALA A 198 19.62 -9.65 -22.44
N LEU A 199 20.92 -9.93 -22.50
CA LEU A 199 21.69 -10.02 -23.74
C LEU A 199 21.40 -11.32 -24.49
N LEU A 200 21.22 -12.43 -23.77
CA LEU A 200 20.95 -13.75 -24.35
C LEU A 200 19.49 -13.94 -24.78
N LEU A 201 18.57 -13.15 -24.24
CA LEU A 201 17.12 -13.32 -24.41
C LEU A 201 16.67 -13.52 -25.86
N PRO A 202 17.12 -12.71 -26.84
CA PRO A 202 16.67 -12.87 -28.24
C PRO A 202 17.08 -14.22 -28.84
N MET A 203 18.27 -14.72 -28.47
CA MET A 203 18.75 -16.03 -28.90
C MET A 203 17.94 -17.15 -28.24
N LEU A 204 17.68 -17.02 -26.94
CA LEU A 204 16.93 -18.01 -26.18
C LEU A 204 15.49 -18.12 -26.66
N VAL A 205 14.82 -17.00 -26.95
CA VAL A 205 13.47 -16.96 -27.52
C VAL A 205 13.45 -17.62 -28.90
N ARG A 206 14.41 -17.30 -29.78
CA ARG A 206 14.53 -17.95 -31.09
C ARG A 206 14.70 -19.47 -30.97
N ARG A 207 15.57 -19.91 -30.06
CA ARG A 207 15.82 -21.34 -29.79
C ARG A 207 14.58 -22.03 -29.22
N ALA A 208 13.90 -21.43 -28.25
CA ALA A 208 12.66 -21.96 -27.69
C ALA A 208 11.59 -22.09 -28.77
N ASN A 209 11.42 -21.06 -29.61
CA ASN A 209 10.48 -21.10 -30.73
C ASN A 209 10.83 -22.14 -31.80
N SER A 210 12.11 -22.44 -32.05
CA SER A 210 12.50 -23.51 -32.98
C SER A 210 12.18 -24.91 -32.48
N GLN A 211 11.97 -25.08 -31.18
CA GLN A 211 11.60 -26.34 -30.55
C GLN A 211 10.08 -26.52 -30.44
N ILE A 212 9.29 -25.49 -30.75
CA ILE A 212 7.84 -25.60 -30.81
C ILE A 212 7.49 -26.36 -32.08
N THR A 213 7.07 -27.61 -31.91
CA THR A 213 6.27 -28.31 -32.89
C THR A 213 4.84 -27.79 -32.78
N ASP A 214 4.20 -27.46 -33.91
CA ASP A 214 2.78 -27.12 -33.96
C ASP A 214 1.97 -28.40 -33.64
N GLU A 215 1.91 -28.76 -32.36
CA GLU A 215 0.99 -29.79 -31.89
C GLU A 215 -0.44 -29.25 -31.99
N PRO A 216 -1.40 -30.07 -32.45
CA PRO A 216 -2.80 -29.66 -32.44
C PRO A 216 -3.20 -29.30 -31.01
N VAL A 217 -3.91 -28.18 -30.85
CA VAL A 217 -4.44 -27.68 -29.58
C VAL A 217 -5.03 -28.86 -28.80
N SER A 218 -4.50 -29.12 -27.60
CA SER A 218 -4.97 -30.21 -26.73
C SER A 218 -6.48 -30.10 -26.52
N GLU A 219 -7.19 -31.22 -26.42
CA GLU A 219 -8.64 -31.24 -26.15
C GLU A 219 -9.00 -30.43 -24.89
N ALA A 220 -8.11 -30.40 -23.89
CA ALA A 220 -8.27 -29.55 -22.72
C ALA A 220 -8.21 -28.04 -23.05
N GLU A 221 -7.30 -27.62 -23.94
CA GLU A 221 -7.17 -26.21 -24.33
C GLU A 221 -8.31 -25.77 -25.26
N LYS A 222 -8.84 -26.67 -26.09
CA LYS A 222 -10.08 -26.43 -26.85
C LYS A 222 -11.27 -26.26 -25.91
N ALA A 223 -11.43 -27.14 -24.94
CA ALA A 223 -12.50 -27.06 -23.94
C ALA A 223 -12.43 -25.76 -23.14
N VAL A 224 -11.23 -25.32 -22.72
CA VAL A 224 -11.04 -24.02 -22.05
C VAL A 224 -11.42 -22.85 -22.95
N LYS A 225 -11.01 -22.84 -24.22
CA LYS A 225 -11.40 -21.77 -25.17
C LYS A 225 -12.90 -21.74 -25.42
N GLU A 226 -13.54 -22.89 -25.51
CA GLU A 226 -15.01 -22.97 -25.63
C GLU A 226 -15.70 -22.46 -24.38
N LEU A 227 -15.19 -22.78 -23.19
CA LEU A 227 -15.69 -22.25 -21.92
C LEU A 227 -15.49 -20.72 -21.84
N GLU A 228 -14.30 -20.20 -22.12
CA GLU A 228 -14.02 -18.77 -22.15
C GLU A 228 -14.89 -18.00 -23.16
N ALA A 229 -15.28 -18.66 -24.27
CA ALA A 229 -16.16 -18.09 -25.28
C ALA A 229 -17.64 -18.18 -24.89
N ARG A 230 -18.03 -19.15 -24.06
CA ARG A 230 -19.36 -19.24 -23.45
C ARG A 230 -19.52 -18.22 -22.35
N GLU A 231 -18.61 -18.16 -21.39
CA GLU A 231 -18.64 -17.19 -20.27
C GLU A 231 -18.70 -15.74 -20.78
N ARG A 232 -17.89 -15.38 -21.80
CA ARG A 232 -17.96 -14.03 -22.40
C ARG A 232 -19.29 -13.72 -23.09
N LYS A 233 -19.99 -14.72 -23.61
CA LYS A 233 -21.32 -14.54 -24.20
C LYS A 233 -22.40 -14.47 -23.12
N GLU A 234 -22.23 -15.21 -22.01
CA GLU A 234 -23.19 -15.24 -20.90
C GLU A 234 -23.38 -13.86 -20.26
N ASP A 235 -22.32 -13.06 -20.08
CA ASP A 235 -22.46 -11.72 -19.50
C ASP A 235 -23.20 -10.73 -20.43
N GLU A 236 -23.03 -10.86 -21.75
CA GLU A 236 -23.76 -10.04 -22.73
C GLU A 236 -25.24 -10.43 -22.83
N GLU A 237 -25.61 -11.67 -22.47
CA GLU A 237 -27.00 -12.14 -22.46
C GLU A 237 -27.87 -11.42 -21.42
N PHE A 238 -27.28 -10.88 -20.35
CA PHE A 238 -28.01 -10.08 -19.36
C PHE A 238 -28.41 -8.68 -19.87
N VAL A 239 -27.85 -8.23 -21.00
CA VAL A 239 -28.12 -6.89 -21.54
C VAL A 239 -29.49 -6.85 -22.21
N SER A 240 -30.40 -6.06 -21.64
CA SER A 240 -31.74 -5.88 -22.19
C SER A 240 -31.78 -4.99 -23.45
N THR A 241 -32.95 -4.87 -24.09
CA THR A 241 -33.13 -4.02 -25.28
C THR A 241 -33.66 -2.62 -24.94
N GLY A 242 -33.37 -1.63 -25.79
CA GLY A 242 -33.88 -0.26 -25.65
C GLY A 242 -33.07 0.58 -24.65
N TRP A 243 -33.75 1.46 -23.91
CA TRP A 243 -33.09 2.37 -22.97
C TRP A 243 -32.52 1.65 -21.72
N THR A 244 -33.17 0.58 -21.25
CA THR A 244 -32.66 -0.28 -20.16
C THR A 244 -31.36 -0.95 -20.57
N GLY A 245 -31.25 -1.36 -21.83
CA GLY A 245 -30.02 -1.90 -22.42
C GLY A 245 -28.86 -0.93 -22.47
N ALA A 246 -29.12 0.37 -22.58
CA ALA A 246 -28.06 1.38 -22.50
C ALA A 246 -27.46 1.46 -21.08
N ILE A 247 -28.30 1.32 -20.06
CA ILE A 247 -27.87 1.26 -18.66
C ILE A 247 -27.10 -0.05 -18.40
N ASP A 248 -27.64 -1.18 -18.86
CA ASP A 248 -27.00 -2.48 -18.67
C ASP A 248 -25.60 -2.51 -19.31
N ARG A 249 -25.44 -1.98 -20.52
CA ARG A 249 -24.12 -1.84 -21.18
C ARG A 249 -23.17 -0.92 -20.43
N LEU A 250 -23.68 0.16 -19.82
CA LEU A 250 -22.87 1.04 -19.00
C LEU A 250 -22.34 0.28 -17.77
N SER A 251 -23.19 -0.46 -17.07
CA SER A 251 -22.81 -1.29 -15.93
C SER A 251 -21.79 -2.37 -16.32
N LEU A 252 -22.00 -3.04 -17.47
CA LEU A 252 -21.08 -4.03 -18.01
C LEU A 252 -19.70 -3.41 -18.31
N TYR A 253 -19.68 -2.26 -19.00
CA TYR A 253 -18.45 -1.54 -19.32
C TYR A 253 -17.71 -1.08 -18.06
N CYS A 254 -18.41 -0.50 -17.09
CA CYS A 254 -17.83 -0.05 -15.84
C CYS A 254 -17.27 -1.22 -15.02
N GLY A 255 -17.97 -2.35 -14.96
CA GLY A 255 -17.50 -3.57 -14.31
C GLY A 255 -16.25 -4.14 -14.98
N GLU A 256 -16.25 -4.25 -16.31
CA GLU A 256 -15.07 -4.68 -17.09
C GLU A 256 -13.89 -3.74 -16.84
N PHE A 257 -14.11 -2.42 -16.89
CA PHE A 257 -13.09 -1.42 -16.63
C PHE A 257 -12.44 -1.60 -15.25
N VAL A 258 -13.23 -1.69 -14.17
CA VAL A 258 -12.65 -1.83 -12.82
C VAL A 258 -12.08 -3.21 -12.54
N SER A 259 -12.45 -4.25 -13.31
CA SER A 259 -11.85 -5.59 -13.15
C SER A 259 -10.33 -5.58 -13.34
N TYR A 260 -9.81 -4.72 -14.22
CA TYR A 260 -8.38 -4.60 -14.48
C TYR A 260 -7.61 -3.93 -13.33
N TRP A 261 -8.28 -3.26 -12.38
CA TRP A 261 -7.61 -2.77 -11.16
C TRP A 261 -7.02 -3.90 -10.32
N ALA A 262 -7.65 -5.08 -10.31
CA ALA A 262 -7.07 -6.25 -9.64
C ALA A 262 -5.68 -6.62 -10.21
N VAL A 263 -5.45 -6.41 -11.50
CA VAL A 263 -4.15 -6.64 -12.13
C VAL A 263 -3.12 -5.61 -11.67
N ILE A 264 -3.51 -4.34 -11.51
CA ILE A 264 -2.66 -3.30 -10.91
C ILE A 264 -2.22 -3.73 -9.50
N ALA A 265 -3.14 -4.25 -8.69
CA ALA A 265 -2.82 -4.73 -7.33
C ALA A 265 -1.76 -5.81 -7.32
N VAL A 266 -1.80 -6.76 -8.27
CA VAL A 266 -0.76 -7.80 -8.37
C VAL A 266 0.62 -7.17 -8.57
N PHE A 267 0.76 -6.22 -9.50
CA PHE A 267 2.04 -5.57 -9.77
C PHE A 267 2.51 -4.72 -8.58
N VAL A 268 1.62 -3.95 -7.95
CA VAL A 268 1.96 -3.08 -6.82
C VAL A 268 2.35 -3.90 -5.59
N TYR A 269 1.60 -4.95 -5.24
CA TYR A 269 1.97 -5.81 -4.11
C TYR A 269 3.24 -6.60 -4.36
N TYR A 270 3.45 -7.05 -5.60
CA TYR A 270 4.70 -7.69 -5.96
C TYR A 270 5.89 -6.72 -5.84
N PHE A 271 5.72 -5.46 -6.28
CA PHE A 271 6.71 -4.41 -6.04
C PHE A 271 6.94 -4.16 -4.55
N GLU A 272 5.89 -4.11 -3.73
CA GLU A 272 6.01 -3.93 -2.27
C GLU A 272 6.78 -5.07 -1.61
N VAL A 273 6.51 -6.32 -1.99
CA VAL A 273 7.24 -7.49 -1.48
C VAL A 273 8.72 -7.39 -1.84
N ILE A 274 9.04 -7.03 -3.08
CA ILE A 274 10.44 -6.83 -3.50
C ILE A 274 11.08 -5.68 -2.72
N SER A 275 10.47 -4.50 -2.71
CA SER A 275 11.00 -3.31 -2.04
C SER A 275 11.24 -3.57 -0.55
N ARG A 276 10.29 -4.21 0.13
CA ARG A 276 10.37 -4.55 1.55
C ARG A 276 11.44 -5.61 1.85
N TYR A 277 11.44 -6.73 1.14
CA TYR A 277 12.26 -7.87 1.55
C TYR A 277 13.61 -7.98 0.82
N VAL A 278 13.74 -7.38 -0.36
CA VAL A 278 15.00 -7.36 -1.14
C VAL A 278 15.78 -6.09 -0.86
N PHE A 279 15.10 -4.94 -0.87
CA PHE A 279 15.75 -3.64 -0.72
C PHE A 279 15.69 -3.10 0.72
N ASN A 280 15.01 -3.80 1.63
CA ASN A 280 14.76 -3.36 3.01
C ASN A 280 14.16 -1.94 3.07
N SER A 281 13.30 -1.63 2.10
CA SER A 281 12.74 -0.31 1.82
C SER A 281 11.23 -0.44 1.62
N PRO A 282 10.43 -0.62 2.69
CA PRO A 282 8.97 -0.69 2.58
C PRO A 282 8.42 0.61 1.97
N THR A 283 7.39 0.51 1.14
CA THR A 283 6.77 1.71 0.56
C THR A 283 5.74 2.32 1.52
N ASN A 284 5.62 3.64 1.52
CA ASN A 284 4.59 4.37 2.24
C ASN A 284 3.22 4.36 1.52
N TRP A 285 3.20 4.10 0.21
CA TRP A 285 2.02 4.28 -0.64
C TRP A 285 1.32 2.99 -1.07
N ALA A 286 2.03 1.86 -1.21
CA ALA A 286 1.47 0.69 -1.90
C ALA A 286 0.24 0.10 -1.18
N HIS A 287 0.33 -0.11 0.14
CA HIS A 287 -0.76 -0.71 0.90
C HIS A 287 -2.01 0.17 0.87
N GLU A 288 -1.85 1.46 1.16
CA GLU A 288 -2.98 2.40 1.20
C GLU A 288 -3.58 2.62 -0.20
N GLY A 289 -2.75 2.81 -1.23
CA GLY A 289 -3.22 2.94 -2.60
C GLY A 289 -4.06 1.74 -3.03
N MET A 290 -3.62 0.52 -2.73
CA MET A 290 -4.39 -0.68 -3.09
C MET A 290 -5.66 -0.82 -2.26
N TYR A 291 -5.59 -0.55 -0.96
CA TYR A 291 -6.77 -0.56 -0.09
C TYR A 291 -7.87 0.38 -0.60
N LEU A 292 -7.49 1.62 -0.93
CA LEU A 292 -8.42 2.63 -1.44
C LEU A 292 -8.95 2.28 -2.84
N MET A 293 -8.08 1.77 -3.72
CA MET A 293 -8.48 1.26 -5.04
C MET A 293 -9.54 0.16 -4.94
N PHE A 294 -9.36 -0.83 -4.05
CA PHE A 294 -10.35 -1.89 -3.86
C PHE A 294 -11.68 -1.38 -3.31
N GLY A 295 -11.66 -0.37 -2.43
CA GLY A 295 -12.89 0.29 -1.95
C GLY A 295 -13.70 0.90 -3.10
N MET A 296 -13.01 1.61 -4.00
CA MET A 296 -13.63 2.14 -5.22
C MET A 296 -14.12 1.02 -6.15
N GLN A 297 -13.33 -0.05 -6.32
CA GLN A 297 -13.66 -1.19 -7.19
C GLN A 297 -14.97 -1.84 -6.74
N TYR A 298 -15.12 -2.06 -5.44
CA TYR A 298 -16.26 -2.74 -4.85
C TYR A 298 -17.57 -1.99 -5.14
N LEU A 299 -17.58 -0.66 -5.03
CA LEU A 299 -18.79 0.12 -5.28
C LEU A 299 -19.19 0.16 -6.75
N ILE A 300 -18.23 0.28 -7.68
CA ILE A 300 -18.53 0.21 -9.12
C ILE A 300 -19.00 -1.21 -9.51
N ALA A 301 -18.34 -2.24 -8.97
CA ALA A 301 -18.68 -3.63 -9.23
C ALA A 301 -20.09 -4.01 -8.74
N GLY A 302 -20.66 -3.27 -7.78
CA GLY A 302 -22.03 -3.49 -7.31
C GLY A 302 -23.08 -3.40 -8.43
N ALA A 303 -22.96 -2.45 -9.35
CA ALA A 303 -23.88 -2.34 -10.49
C ALA A 303 -23.71 -3.52 -11.47
N TYR A 304 -22.47 -3.93 -11.74
CA TYR A 304 -22.16 -5.11 -12.54
C TYR A 304 -22.76 -6.38 -11.92
N ALA A 305 -22.49 -6.64 -10.64
CA ALA A 305 -22.99 -7.82 -9.93
C ALA A 305 -24.52 -7.85 -9.80
N MET A 306 -25.19 -6.70 -9.92
CA MET A 306 -26.64 -6.63 -9.99
C MET A 306 -27.16 -7.02 -11.38
N LEU A 307 -26.48 -6.59 -12.44
CA LEU A 307 -26.81 -6.97 -13.82
C LEU A 307 -26.68 -8.48 -14.04
N THR A 308 -25.55 -9.06 -13.62
CA THR A 308 -25.19 -10.48 -13.82
C THR A 308 -25.72 -11.41 -12.72
N GLU A 309 -26.59 -10.90 -11.84
CA GLU A 309 -27.16 -11.64 -10.70
C GLU A 309 -26.13 -12.33 -9.78
N SER A 310 -24.91 -11.79 -9.70
CA SER A 310 -23.79 -12.38 -8.94
C SER A 310 -23.81 -12.04 -7.44
N HIS A 311 -24.81 -11.28 -6.97
CA HIS A 311 -25.01 -11.07 -5.54
C HIS A 311 -25.38 -12.39 -4.86
N VAL A 312 -24.73 -12.68 -3.73
CA VAL A 312 -25.11 -13.83 -2.90
C VAL A 312 -26.54 -13.63 -2.42
N ARG A 313 -27.43 -14.53 -2.87
CA ARG A 313 -28.85 -14.51 -2.58
C ARG A 313 -29.31 -15.86 -2.06
N VAL A 314 -30.27 -15.85 -1.14
CA VAL A 314 -30.85 -17.07 -0.56
C VAL A 314 -32.14 -17.38 -1.30
N ASP A 315 -32.08 -18.28 -2.28
CA ASP A 315 -33.16 -18.45 -3.26
C ASP A 315 -34.09 -19.66 -3.01
N VAL A 316 -34.13 -20.24 -1.80
CA VAL A 316 -34.87 -21.48 -1.52
C VAL A 316 -36.35 -21.40 -1.92
N LEU A 317 -37.00 -20.26 -1.64
CA LEU A 317 -38.41 -20.04 -1.99
C LEU A 317 -38.59 -19.36 -3.35
N TYR A 318 -37.58 -18.59 -3.80
CA TYR A 318 -37.61 -17.81 -5.04
C TYR A 318 -37.38 -18.68 -6.28
N ALA A 319 -36.52 -19.70 -6.20
CA ALA A 319 -36.14 -20.55 -7.33
C ALA A 319 -37.35 -21.27 -7.98
N ASN A 320 -38.30 -21.71 -7.16
CA ASN A 320 -39.49 -22.47 -7.59
C ASN A 320 -40.67 -21.58 -8.03
N MET A 321 -40.52 -20.26 -8.03
CA MET A 321 -41.58 -19.34 -8.45
C MET A 321 -41.65 -19.20 -9.98
N SER A 322 -42.86 -18.96 -10.51
CA SER A 322 -43.03 -18.55 -11.90
C SER A 322 -42.42 -17.17 -12.15
N ASP A 323 -42.06 -16.86 -13.39
CA ASP A 323 -41.41 -15.60 -13.76
C ASP A 323 -42.24 -14.37 -13.35
N ARG A 324 -43.58 -14.43 -13.48
CA ARG A 324 -44.48 -13.43 -12.90
C ARG A 324 -44.30 -13.20 -11.40
N ARG A 325 -44.25 -14.28 -10.62
CA ARG A 325 -44.16 -14.22 -9.16
C ARG A 325 -42.78 -13.69 -8.74
N LYS A 326 -41.73 -14.10 -9.43
CA LYS A 326 -40.37 -13.56 -9.27
C LYS A 326 -40.36 -12.05 -9.51
N ALA A 327 -40.94 -11.59 -10.62
CA ALA A 327 -41.01 -10.17 -10.94
C ALA A 327 -41.80 -9.36 -9.90
N ILE A 328 -42.92 -9.88 -9.39
CA ILE A 328 -43.69 -9.22 -8.31
C ILE A 328 -42.86 -9.12 -7.02
N VAL A 329 -42.16 -10.19 -6.63
CA VAL A 329 -41.29 -10.19 -5.45
C VAL A 329 -40.12 -9.21 -5.64
N ASN A 330 -39.52 -9.16 -6.83
CA ASN A 330 -38.46 -8.20 -7.14
C ASN A 330 -38.97 -6.75 -7.07
N LEU A 331 -40.16 -6.46 -7.61
CA LEU A 331 -40.77 -5.13 -7.51
C LEU A 331 -41.03 -4.74 -6.05
N LEU A 332 -41.55 -5.66 -5.23
CA LEU A 332 -41.80 -5.40 -3.81
C LEU A 332 -40.49 -5.17 -3.03
N THR A 333 -39.48 -6.00 -3.27
CA THR A 333 -38.18 -5.89 -2.61
C THR A 333 -37.36 -4.70 -3.12
N SER A 334 -37.61 -4.21 -4.33
CA SER A 334 -36.93 -3.05 -4.92
C SER A 334 -37.10 -1.78 -4.08
N VAL A 335 -38.18 -1.65 -3.32
CA VAL A 335 -38.40 -0.51 -2.41
C VAL A 335 -37.29 -0.43 -1.36
N PHE A 336 -36.95 -1.55 -0.73
CA PHE A 336 -35.85 -1.61 0.25
C PHE A 336 -34.50 -1.35 -0.41
N PHE A 337 -34.31 -1.88 -1.62
CA PHE A 337 -33.12 -1.61 -2.40
C PHE A 337 -32.96 -0.11 -2.70
N PHE A 338 -34.00 0.60 -3.14
CA PHE A 338 -33.92 2.04 -3.43
C PHE A 338 -33.76 2.89 -2.17
N ILE A 339 -34.31 2.49 -1.03
CA ILE A 339 -34.02 3.14 0.25
C ILE A 339 -32.52 3.01 0.56
N PHE A 340 -31.97 1.79 0.50
CA PHE A 340 -30.55 1.54 0.73
C PHE A 340 -29.67 2.32 -0.25
N ALA A 341 -29.90 2.18 -1.55
CA ALA A 341 -29.09 2.79 -2.59
C ALA A 341 -29.20 4.33 -2.56
N GLY A 342 -30.39 4.87 -2.25
CA GLY A 342 -30.62 6.30 -2.05
C GLY A 342 -29.87 6.85 -0.84
N THR A 343 -29.94 6.18 0.31
CA THR A 343 -29.14 6.55 1.49
C THR A 343 -27.65 6.47 1.19
N LEU A 344 -27.20 5.40 0.53
CA LEU A 344 -25.80 5.24 0.11
C LEU A 344 -25.35 6.42 -0.76
N LEU A 345 -26.14 6.81 -1.78
CA LEU A 345 -25.84 7.94 -2.65
C LEU A 345 -25.71 9.24 -1.87
N VAL A 346 -26.68 9.55 -1.00
CA VAL A 346 -26.69 10.78 -0.21
C VAL A 346 -25.48 10.82 0.73
N THR A 347 -25.18 9.73 1.44
CA THR A 347 -24.03 9.65 2.34
C THR A 347 -22.71 9.76 1.59
N CYS A 348 -22.56 9.06 0.46
CA CYS A 348 -21.37 9.18 -0.39
C CYS A 348 -21.19 10.62 -0.90
N TYR A 349 -22.27 11.29 -1.31
CA TYR A 349 -22.25 12.66 -1.78
C TYR A 349 -21.79 13.63 -0.68
N ILE A 350 -22.36 13.52 0.51
CA ILE A 350 -21.98 14.34 1.67
C ILE A 350 -20.48 14.14 1.96
N PHE A 351 -20.03 12.89 2.08
CA PHE A 351 -18.62 12.60 2.36
C PHE A 351 -17.66 13.08 1.26
N ALA A 352 -18.07 13.01 -0.02
CA ALA A 352 -17.28 13.49 -1.13
C ALA A 352 -17.13 15.02 -1.11
N PHE A 353 -18.19 15.75 -0.77
CA PHE A 353 -18.15 17.20 -0.63
C PHE A 353 -17.37 17.64 0.61
N ASP A 354 -17.61 17.02 1.76
CA ASP A 354 -16.91 17.32 3.01
C ASP A 354 -15.40 17.15 2.86
N ALA A 355 -14.95 16.15 2.09
CA ALA A 355 -13.55 15.91 1.81
C ALA A 355 -12.87 17.03 1.01
N ILE A 356 -13.63 17.80 0.22
CA ILE A 356 -13.10 18.94 -0.54
C ILE A 356 -13.16 20.21 0.31
N ALA A 357 -14.26 20.38 1.07
CA ALA A 357 -14.57 21.58 1.83
C ALA A 357 -13.84 21.70 3.19
N VAL A 358 -12.80 20.90 3.43
CA VAL A 358 -12.03 20.93 4.67
C VAL A 358 -11.35 22.29 4.87
N PRO A 359 -11.41 22.90 6.07
CA PRO A 359 -10.77 24.20 6.34
C PRO A 359 -9.26 24.24 6.14
N SER A 360 -8.57 23.11 6.28
CA SER A 360 -7.12 23.00 6.06
C SER A 360 -6.71 22.88 4.59
N GLY A 361 -7.67 22.68 3.68
CA GLY A 361 -7.41 22.61 2.24
C GLY A 361 -7.22 24.00 1.62
N ASN A 362 -6.10 24.20 0.92
CA ASN A 362 -5.73 25.45 0.26
C ASN A 362 -5.73 25.34 -1.29
N SER A 363 -6.29 24.24 -1.83
CA SER A 363 -6.51 24.11 -3.28
C SER A 363 -7.64 25.02 -3.76
N VAL A 364 -7.64 25.38 -5.05
CA VAL A 364 -8.70 26.20 -5.65
C VAL A 364 -10.04 25.46 -5.60
N VAL A 365 -10.01 24.13 -5.69
CA VAL A 365 -11.20 23.27 -5.55
C VAL A 365 -11.77 23.31 -4.12
N SER A 366 -10.90 23.38 -3.11
CA SER A 366 -11.32 23.57 -1.70
C SER A 366 -11.94 24.95 -1.46
N ASP A 367 -11.39 26.00 -2.06
CA ASP A 367 -11.96 27.36 -1.97
C ASP A 367 -13.36 27.42 -2.61
N TRP A 368 -13.52 26.78 -3.76
CA TRP A 368 -14.82 26.66 -4.44
C TRP A 368 -15.84 25.89 -3.59
N ALA A 369 -15.45 24.72 -3.05
CA ALA A 369 -16.36 23.91 -2.24
C ALA A 369 -16.79 24.62 -0.94
N ARG A 370 -15.95 25.52 -0.41
CA ARG A 370 -16.27 26.40 0.73
C ARG A 370 -17.05 27.66 0.34
N GLY A 371 -17.35 27.85 -0.95
CA GLY A 371 -18.11 29.00 -1.46
C GLY A 371 -17.31 30.30 -1.53
N GLN A 372 -15.98 30.24 -1.50
CA GLN A 372 -15.11 31.43 -1.54
C GLN A 372 -14.84 31.93 -2.96
N THR A 373 -14.97 31.06 -3.96
CA THR A 373 -14.83 31.39 -5.39
C THR A 373 -16.00 30.82 -6.18
N GLY A 374 -16.32 31.46 -7.31
CA GLY A 374 -17.36 30.96 -8.22
C GLY A 374 -16.88 29.71 -9.00
N PHE A 375 -17.81 28.88 -9.47
CA PHE A 375 -17.47 27.66 -10.23
C PHE A 375 -16.63 27.94 -11.50
N PHE A 376 -17.01 28.93 -12.29
CA PHE A 376 -16.24 29.30 -13.50
C PHE A 376 -14.90 29.96 -13.17
N GLU A 377 -14.81 30.63 -12.03
CA GLU A 377 -13.56 31.20 -11.53
C GLU A 377 -12.60 30.09 -11.10
N MET A 378 -13.11 29.09 -10.36
CA MET A 378 -12.37 27.87 -10.02
C MET A 378 -11.83 27.18 -11.27
N LEU A 379 -12.67 26.95 -12.29
CA LEU A 379 -12.23 26.32 -13.55
C LEU A 379 -11.14 27.14 -14.27
N GLY A 380 -11.24 28.47 -14.25
CA GLY A 380 -10.22 29.34 -14.85
C GLY A 380 -8.90 29.39 -14.07
N ARG A 381 -8.92 29.01 -12.79
CA ARG A 381 -7.77 29.02 -11.88
C ARG A 381 -7.10 27.66 -11.70
N ILE A 382 -7.83 26.57 -11.93
CA ILE A 382 -7.26 25.22 -11.92
C ILE A 382 -6.15 25.12 -12.97
N THR A 383 -4.94 24.86 -12.48
CA THR A 383 -3.76 24.67 -13.33
C THR A 383 -3.02 23.39 -12.95
N LEU A 384 -2.14 22.93 -13.84
CA LEU A 384 -1.27 21.78 -13.57
C LEU A 384 -0.39 22.01 -12.33
N ALA A 385 -0.09 23.28 -12.00
CA ALA A 385 0.68 23.66 -10.83
C ALA A 385 0.02 23.21 -9.51
N GLU A 386 -1.31 23.15 -9.43
CA GLU A 386 -2.00 22.65 -8.23
C GLU A 386 -1.76 21.15 -8.00
N TRP A 387 -1.53 20.38 -9.06
CA TRP A 387 -1.28 18.94 -8.98
C TRP A 387 0.19 18.60 -8.76
N THR A 388 1.10 19.50 -9.13
CA THR A 388 2.55 19.28 -9.02
C THR A 388 3.18 19.97 -7.79
N ASN A 389 2.52 20.96 -7.20
CA ASN A 389 3.05 21.69 -6.05
C ASN A 389 2.73 20.95 -4.74
N PRO A 390 3.75 20.49 -3.99
CA PRO A 390 3.54 19.75 -2.75
C PRO A 390 2.91 20.59 -1.62
N ASN A 391 2.94 21.92 -1.72
CA ASN A 391 2.31 22.80 -0.73
C ASN A 391 0.79 22.94 -0.93
N VAL A 392 0.23 22.38 -2.00
CA VAL A 392 -1.20 22.42 -2.29
C VAL A 392 -1.88 21.19 -1.69
N ARG A 393 -2.76 21.44 -0.74
CA ARG A 393 -3.56 20.46 -0.02
C ARG A 393 -4.98 20.48 -0.55
N TRP A 394 -5.34 19.38 -1.19
CA TRP A 394 -6.63 19.15 -1.84
C TRP A 394 -7.71 18.68 -0.84
N GLY A 395 -7.88 19.43 0.26
CA GLY A 395 -8.84 19.11 1.32
C GLY A 395 -8.38 18.00 2.26
N GLU A 396 -9.21 16.97 2.42
CA GLU A 396 -8.96 15.79 3.25
C GLU A 396 -7.90 14.89 2.61
N ILE A 397 -6.89 14.57 3.40
CA ILE A 397 -5.78 13.68 3.04
C ILE A 397 -5.79 12.46 3.95
N SER A 398 -5.19 11.37 3.51
CA SER A 398 -5.00 10.21 4.37
C SER A 398 -4.09 10.48 5.58
N PHE A 399 -4.20 9.62 6.59
CA PHE A 399 -3.48 9.75 7.87
C PHE A 399 -2.06 9.17 7.85
N ASN A 400 -1.61 8.59 6.74
CA ASN A 400 -0.29 7.98 6.63
C ASN A 400 0.72 8.95 6.00
N GLU A 401 1.97 8.49 5.84
CA GLU A 401 3.06 9.26 5.24
C GLU A 401 2.88 9.55 3.73
N TRP A 402 1.92 8.91 3.05
CA TRP A 402 1.66 9.14 1.63
C TRP A 402 0.72 10.33 1.39
N GLU A 403 -0.13 10.67 2.36
CA GLU A 403 -0.99 11.87 2.36
C GLU A 403 -1.85 12.02 1.09
N VAL A 404 -2.39 10.92 0.57
CA VAL A 404 -3.16 10.94 -0.68
C VAL A 404 -4.48 11.72 -0.49
N PRO A 405 -4.85 12.61 -1.44
CA PRO A 405 -6.13 13.29 -1.37
C PRO A 405 -7.29 12.31 -1.54
N LEU A 406 -8.23 12.32 -0.59
CA LEU A 406 -9.31 11.34 -0.53
C LEU A 406 -10.54 11.73 -1.37
N TRP A 407 -10.68 13.00 -1.73
CA TRP A 407 -11.85 13.48 -2.46
C TRP A 407 -12.12 12.72 -3.77
N PRO A 408 -11.14 12.41 -4.65
CA PRO A 408 -11.47 11.74 -5.91
C PRO A 408 -12.00 10.33 -5.66
N MET A 409 -11.50 9.65 -4.61
CA MET A 409 -12.00 8.33 -4.22
C MET A 409 -13.45 8.39 -3.77
N LYS A 410 -13.78 9.37 -2.93
CA LYS A 410 -15.14 9.55 -2.43
C LYS A 410 -16.11 9.91 -3.55
N TRP A 411 -15.67 10.66 -4.56
CA TRP A 411 -16.45 10.88 -5.79
C TRP A 411 -16.65 9.62 -6.62
N VAL A 412 -15.65 8.74 -6.71
CA VAL A 412 -15.85 7.42 -7.32
C VAL A 412 -16.91 6.60 -6.57
N MET A 413 -17.00 6.72 -5.24
CA MET A 413 -18.09 6.10 -4.48
C MET A 413 -19.46 6.65 -4.87
N VAL A 414 -19.57 7.97 -5.09
CA VAL A 414 -20.81 8.60 -5.60
C VAL A 414 -21.16 8.02 -6.98
N ILE A 415 -20.19 7.89 -7.88
CA ILE A 415 -20.39 7.28 -9.19
C ILE A 415 -20.86 5.83 -9.06
N GLY A 416 -20.24 5.02 -8.19
CA GLY A 416 -20.67 3.64 -7.92
C GLY A 416 -22.11 3.56 -7.40
N ALA A 417 -22.48 4.43 -6.45
CA ALA A 417 -23.85 4.50 -5.93
C ALA A 417 -24.86 4.93 -7.00
N LEU A 418 -24.51 5.90 -7.85
CA LEU A 418 -25.32 6.30 -9.01
C LEU A 418 -25.51 5.15 -10.01
N LEU A 419 -24.44 4.44 -10.35
CA LEU A 419 -24.51 3.27 -11.23
C LEU A 419 -25.42 2.19 -10.65
N LEU A 420 -25.32 1.93 -9.34
CA LEU A 420 -26.18 0.96 -8.66
C LEU A 420 -27.67 1.35 -8.74
N ILE A 421 -28.00 2.63 -8.52
CA ILE A 421 -29.36 3.15 -8.66
C ILE A 421 -29.85 3.02 -10.11
N LEU A 422 -29.03 3.41 -11.09
CA LEU A 422 -29.37 3.28 -12.50
C LEU A 422 -29.64 1.81 -12.87
N GLN A 423 -28.79 0.89 -12.42
CA GLN A 423 -28.99 -0.54 -12.65
C GLN A 423 -30.29 -1.05 -11.98
N GLY A 424 -30.58 -0.59 -10.77
CA GLY A 424 -31.84 -0.89 -10.11
C GLY A 424 -33.07 -0.37 -10.85
N ILE A 425 -32.99 0.83 -11.45
CA ILE A 425 -34.04 1.38 -12.33
C ILE A 425 -34.22 0.51 -13.57
N SER A 426 -33.12 0.08 -14.20
CA SER A 426 -33.16 -0.85 -15.33
C SER A 426 -33.89 -2.14 -14.94
N ARG A 427 -33.51 -2.75 -13.81
CA ARG A 427 -34.10 -4.01 -13.34
C ARG A 427 -35.58 -3.86 -12.99
N MET A 428 -35.94 -2.83 -12.25
CA MET A 428 -37.34 -2.53 -11.90
C MET A 428 -38.21 -2.34 -13.14
N ALA A 429 -37.70 -1.65 -14.16
CA ALA A 429 -38.41 -1.47 -15.43
C ALA A 429 -38.60 -2.79 -16.19
N GLN A 430 -37.63 -3.69 -16.14
CA GLN A 430 -37.72 -5.02 -16.74
C GLN A 430 -38.75 -5.89 -16.00
N ASP A 431 -38.70 -5.94 -14.67
CA ASP A 431 -39.67 -6.69 -13.85
C ASP A 431 -41.10 -6.14 -14.07
N LEU A 432 -41.27 -4.82 -14.17
CA LEU A 432 -42.57 -4.22 -14.47
C LEU A 432 -43.11 -4.64 -15.84
N ARG A 433 -42.26 -4.68 -16.88
CA ARG A 433 -42.65 -5.17 -18.21
C ARG A 433 -43.08 -6.63 -18.16
N THR A 434 -42.39 -7.48 -17.39
CA THR A 434 -42.75 -8.89 -17.22
C THR A 434 -44.13 -9.04 -16.57
N VAL A 435 -44.40 -8.28 -15.49
CA VAL A 435 -45.71 -8.32 -14.82
C VAL A 435 -46.85 -7.85 -15.74
N VAL A 436 -46.61 -6.81 -16.56
CA VAL A 436 -47.62 -6.27 -17.48
C VAL A 436 -47.86 -7.18 -18.68
N ARG A 437 -46.82 -7.82 -19.23
CA ARG A 437 -46.95 -8.71 -20.39
C ARG A 437 -47.67 -10.03 -20.07
N GLU A 438 -47.59 -10.46 -18.82
CA GLU A 438 -48.22 -11.69 -18.34
C GLU A 438 -49.56 -11.45 -17.61
N ALA A 439 -50.05 -10.20 -17.56
CA ALA A 439 -51.36 -9.81 -17.02
C ALA A 439 -52.45 -9.95 -18.08
#